data_AF-A0A1M6UFK2-F1
#
_entry.id   AF-A0A1M6UFK2-F1
#
_cell.length_a   1.000
_cell.length_b   1.000
_cell.length_c   1.000
_cell.angle_alpha   90.00
_cell.angle_beta   90.00
_cell.angle_gamma   90.00
#
_symmetry.space_group_name_H-M   'P 1'
#
loop_
_entity.id
_entity.type
_entity.pdbx_description
1 polymer ?
#
loop_
_entity_poly.entity_id
_entity_poly.type
_entity_poly.pdbx_seq_one_letter_code
_entity_poly.pdbx_strand_id
1 'polypeptide(L)'
;MDIRNAKNNADGLTINCEIDHPELGWIPYTASPEVETETGKTVWAALQNMEVAPFDEEAHLAQAKASALAALNADYEAAANPLIRDYPATERLSWAQQLSEAEAYQAWVDAGEQGDAPATPTLSAILSGRNGSDGTETLADLAVAVINRAAAFIQWQQYTGLRQRGEWAIQAAETPDEARAVTWQTLIQDIQ
;
A
#
# COMPACT_ATOMS: atom_id res chain seq x y z
N MET A 1 -31.78 -5.30 34.04
CA MET A 1 -30.75 -5.49 33.02
C MET A 1 -29.97 -4.20 33.00
N ASP A 2 -28.68 -4.28 33.31
CA ASP A 2 -27.83 -3.10 33.38
C ASP A 2 -27.18 -2.83 32.03
N ILE A 3 -26.95 -1.55 31.74
CA ILE A 3 -26.44 -1.06 30.45
C ILE A 3 -25.27 -0.12 30.72
N ARG A 4 -24.21 -0.20 29.92
CA ARG A 4 -23.07 0.73 29.99
C ARG A 4 -22.46 1.00 28.62
N ASN A 5 -21.52 1.95 28.57
CA ASN A 5 -20.76 2.31 27.36
C ASN A 5 -21.65 2.64 26.15
N ALA A 6 -22.79 3.32 26.38
CA ALA A 6 -23.73 3.69 25.34
C ALA A 6 -23.17 4.82 24.46
N LYS A 7 -23.14 4.59 23.15
CA LYS A 7 -22.67 5.54 22.13
C LYS A 7 -23.55 5.51 20.89
N ASN A 8 -23.91 6.68 20.38
CA ASN A 8 -24.63 6.79 19.11
C ASN A 8 -23.78 6.27 17.95
N ASN A 9 -24.43 5.58 17.02
CA ASN A 9 -23.83 5.21 15.74
C ASN A 9 -23.94 6.35 14.72
N ALA A 10 -23.21 6.22 13.62
CA ALA A 10 -23.16 7.23 12.55
C ALA A 10 -24.53 7.48 11.87
N ASP A 11 -25.45 6.50 11.95
CA ASP A 11 -26.80 6.63 11.39
C ASP A 11 -27.72 7.55 12.23
N GLY A 12 -27.33 7.87 13.47
CA GLY A 12 -28.16 8.61 14.42
C GLY A 12 -29.44 7.88 14.86
N LEU A 13 -29.64 6.64 14.41
CA LEU A 13 -30.84 5.83 14.66
C LEU A 13 -30.55 4.68 15.63
N THR A 14 -29.31 4.21 15.69
CA THR A 14 -28.91 3.08 16.52
C THR A 14 -27.86 3.48 17.56
N ILE A 15 -27.80 2.71 18.64
CA ILE A 15 -26.90 2.95 19.78
C ILE A 15 -26.14 1.66 20.05
N ASN A 16 -24.81 1.72 20.01
CA ASN A 16 -23.97 0.64 20.52
C ASN A 16 -23.82 0.77 22.03
N CYS A 17 -24.01 -0.32 22.76
CA CYS A 17 -23.84 -0.38 24.20
C CYS A 17 -23.38 -1.78 24.63
N GLU A 18 -23.09 -1.95 25.92
CA GLU A 18 -22.92 -3.27 26.54
C GLU A 18 -24.10 -3.54 27.47
N ILE A 19 -24.65 -4.76 27.42
CA ILE A 19 -25.72 -5.22 28.32
C ILE A 19 -25.21 -6.34 29.22
N ASP A 20 -25.66 -6.37 30.47
CA ASP A 20 -25.33 -7.46 31.40
C ASP A 20 -26.23 -8.68 31.14
N HIS A 21 -25.65 -9.72 30.56
CA HIS A 21 -26.32 -10.98 30.24
C HIS A 21 -26.14 -11.99 31.39
N PRO A 22 -27.21 -12.66 31.87
CA PRO A 22 -27.16 -13.54 33.04
C PRO A 22 -26.11 -14.67 32.99
N GLU A 23 -25.79 -15.16 31.80
CA GLU A 23 -24.85 -16.27 31.60
C GLU A 23 -23.50 -15.83 31.00
N LEU A 24 -23.46 -14.69 30.31
CA LEU A 24 -22.31 -14.27 29.49
C LEU A 24 -21.61 -13.03 30.08
N GLY A 25 -22.18 -12.42 31.12
CA GLY A 25 -21.75 -11.13 31.64
C GLY A 25 -21.99 -10.02 30.62
N TRP A 26 -21.11 -9.02 30.63
CA TRP A 26 -21.19 -7.88 29.72
C TRP A 26 -20.91 -8.27 28.27
N ILE A 27 -21.91 -8.12 27.41
CA ILE A 27 -21.81 -8.42 25.97
C ILE A 27 -22.13 -7.18 25.12
N PRO A 28 -21.50 -7.03 23.94
CA PRO A 28 -21.84 -5.96 23.02
C PRO A 28 -23.26 -6.13 22.48
N TYR A 29 -23.96 -5.01 22.32
CA TYR A 29 -25.32 -4.97 21.80
C TYR A 29 -25.52 -3.70 20.96
N THR A 30 -26.23 -3.82 19.85
CA THR A 30 -26.68 -2.68 19.04
C THR A 30 -28.18 -2.51 19.23
N ALA A 31 -28.56 -1.47 19.96
CA ALA A 31 -29.95 -1.12 20.20
C ALA A 31 -30.51 -0.33 19.00
N SER A 32 -31.74 -0.66 18.61
CA SER A 32 -32.47 -0.04 17.51
C SER A 32 -33.93 0.19 17.93
N PRO A 33 -34.57 1.29 17.48
CA PRO A 33 -35.99 1.53 17.74
C PRO A 33 -36.91 0.52 17.06
N GLU A 34 -36.40 -0.19 16.04
CA GLU A 34 -37.17 -1.14 15.22
C GLU A 34 -37.09 -2.57 15.75
N VAL A 35 -36.34 -2.83 16.83
CA VAL A 35 -36.16 -4.20 17.34
C VAL A 35 -37.46 -4.73 17.96
N GLU A 36 -37.91 -5.89 17.49
CA GLU A 36 -39.18 -6.47 17.94
C GLU A 36 -39.07 -7.34 19.21
N THR A 37 -37.86 -7.74 19.58
CA THR A 37 -37.65 -8.59 20.77
C THR A 37 -37.94 -7.83 22.05
N GLU A 38 -38.56 -8.48 23.03
CA GLU A 38 -38.88 -7.86 24.33
C GLU A 38 -37.62 -7.34 25.05
N THR A 39 -36.51 -8.08 24.96
CA THR A 39 -35.20 -7.62 25.45
C THR A 39 -34.74 -6.37 24.73
N GLY A 40 -34.84 -6.32 23.40
CA GLY A 40 -34.42 -5.16 22.61
C GLY A 40 -35.26 -3.92 22.91
N LYS A 41 -36.59 -4.07 23.04
CA LYS A 41 -37.49 -2.98 23.46
C LYS A 41 -37.14 -2.46 24.85
N THR A 42 -36.81 -3.37 25.78
CA THR A 42 -36.40 -3.02 27.15
C THR A 42 -35.09 -2.23 27.14
N VAL A 43 -34.09 -2.68 26.37
CA VAL A 43 -32.80 -1.98 26.23
C VAL A 43 -33.01 -0.60 25.60
N TRP A 44 -33.78 -0.52 24.52
CA TRP A 44 -34.08 0.75 23.84
C TRP A 44 -34.78 1.75 24.76
N ALA A 45 -35.78 1.32 25.52
CA ALA A 45 -36.50 2.17 26.46
C ALA A 45 -35.60 2.65 27.62
N ALA A 46 -34.69 1.81 28.10
CA ALA A 46 -33.74 2.20 29.14
C ALA A 46 -32.76 3.28 28.64
N LEU A 47 -32.24 3.14 27.41
CA LEU A 47 -31.33 4.11 26.79
C LEU A 47 -31.96 5.50 26.62
N GLN A 48 -33.29 5.62 26.47
CA GLN A 48 -33.96 6.93 26.39
C GLN A 48 -33.80 7.79 27.64
N ASN A 49 -33.45 7.18 28.78
CA ASN A 49 -33.29 7.86 30.07
C ASN A 49 -31.82 7.93 30.52
N MET A 50 -30.88 7.54 29.67
CA MET A 50 -29.45 7.52 29.97
C MET A 50 -28.72 8.63 29.21
N GLU A 51 -27.58 9.06 29.74
CA GLU A 51 -26.62 9.85 28.97
C GLU A 51 -25.93 8.93 27.96
N VAL A 52 -26.16 9.19 26.67
CA VAL A 52 -25.56 8.44 25.57
C VAL A 52 -24.46 9.30 24.95
N ALA A 53 -23.25 8.77 24.87
CA ALA A 53 -22.15 9.49 24.25
C ALA A 53 -22.46 9.76 22.76
N PRO A 54 -22.16 10.95 22.23
CA PRO A 54 -22.36 11.23 20.83
C PRO A 54 -21.46 10.35 19.95
N PHE A 55 -21.86 10.19 18.69
CA PHE A 55 -20.97 9.64 17.69
C PHE A 55 -19.78 10.58 17.52
N ASP A 56 -18.58 10.00 17.41
CA ASP A 56 -17.34 10.77 17.29
C ASP A 56 -16.92 10.76 15.82
N GLU A 57 -17.42 11.75 15.08
CA GLU A 57 -17.18 11.88 13.64
C GLU A 57 -15.69 12.07 13.34
N GLU A 58 -14.98 12.86 14.15
CA GLU A 58 -13.56 13.15 13.98
C GLU A 58 -12.72 11.88 14.18
N ALA A 59 -12.97 11.12 15.26
CA ALA A 59 -12.29 9.85 15.48
C ALA A 59 -12.58 8.83 14.39
N HIS A 60 -13.82 8.80 13.88
CA HIS A 60 -14.18 7.89 12.80
C HIS A 60 -13.49 8.23 11.48
N LEU A 61 -13.43 9.52 11.12
CA LEU A 61 -12.68 10.00 9.95
C LEU A 61 -11.18 9.72 10.11
N ALA A 62 -10.60 10.02 11.27
CA ALA A 62 -9.19 9.78 11.54
C ALA A 62 -8.82 8.29 11.41
N GLN A 63 -9.69 7.40 11.92
CA GLN A 63 -9.51 5.97 11.76
C GLN A 63 -9.59 5.55 10.28
N ALA A 64 -10.55 6.06 9.52
CA ALA A 64 -10.67 5.78 8.10
C ALA A 64 -9.44 6.23 7.30
N LYS A 65 -8.91 7.44 7.57
CA LYS A 65 -7.67 7.94 6.97
C LYS A 65 -6.47 7.06 7.30
N ALA A 66 -6.32 6.64 8.57
CA ALA A 66 -5.23 5.77 8.99
C ALA A 66 -5.29 4.40 8.29
N SER A 67 -6.48 3.79 8.22
CA SER A 67 -6.68 2.52 7.52
C SER A 67 -6.43 2.64 6.02
N ALA A 68 -6.91 3.70 5.37
CA ALA A 68 -6.69 3.95 3.95
C ALA A 68 -5.19 4.14 3.64
N LEU A 69 -4.47 4.91 4.46
CA LEU A 69 -3.03 5.11 4.30
C LEU A 69 -2.24 3.80 4.47
N ALA A 70 -2.62 2.98 5.46
CA ALA A 70 -2.00 1.67 5.66
C ALA A 70 -2.23 0.74 4.45
N ALA A 71 -3.45 0.71 3.90
CA ALA A 71 -3.77 -0.07 2.71
C ALA A 71 -3.01 0.42 1.47
N LEU A 72 -3.00 1.73 1.23
CA LEU A 72 -2.24 2.34 0.12
C LEU A 72 -0.76 1.99 0.18
N ASN A 73 -0.14 2.06 1.36
CA ASN A 73 1.27 1.71 1.54
C ASN A 73 1.51 0.21 1.32
N ALA A 74 0.64 -0.65 1.82
CA ALA A 74 0.76 -2.10 1.63
C ALA A 74 0.68 -2.48 0.14
N ASP A 75 -0.27 -1.90 -0.60
CA ASP A 75 -0.42 -2.14 -2.04
C ASP A 75 0.77 -1.60 -2.85
N TYR A 76 1.25 -0.40 -2.50
CA TYR A 76 2.46 0.17 -3.08
C TYR A 76 3.68 -0.72 -2.84
N GLU A 77 3.89 -1.21 -1.62
CA GLU A 77 4.98 -2.13 -1.28
C GLU A 77 4.85 -3.48 -2.00
N ALA A 78 3.64 -4.02 -2.10
CA ALA A 78 3.37 -5.26 -2.83
C ALA A 78 3.72 -5.10 -4.33
N ALA A 79 3.38 -3.96 -4.92
CA ALA A 79 3.76 -3.62 -6.29
C ALA A 79 5.28 -3.36 -6.44
N ALA A 80 5.95 -2.88 -5.39
CA ALA A 80 7.39 -2.62 -5.38
C ALA A 80 8.22 -3.90 -5.23
N ASN A 81 7.67 -4.89 -4.53
CA ASN A 81 8.39 -6.07 -4.07
C ASN A 81 9.09 -6.84 -5.20
N PRO A 82 8.52 -7.03 -6.41
CA PRO A 82 9.23 -7.64 -7.54
C PRO A 82 10.51 -6.89 -7.93
N LEU A 83 10.57 -5.56 -7.76
CA LEU A 83 11.77 -4.76 -8.09
C LEU A 83 12.82 -4.81 -6.97
N ILE A 84 12.39 -4.92 -5.71
CA ILE A 84 13.25 -4.84 -4.53
C ILE A 84 13.83 -6.20 -4.14
N ARG A 85 13.03 -7.27 -4.23
CA ARG A 85 13.41 -8.64 -3.79
C ARG A 85 14.66 -9.15 -4.49
N ASP A 86 14.88 -8.71 -5.72
CA ASP A 86 15.96 -9.22 -6.55
C ASP A 86 17.29 -8.44 -6.35
N TYR A 87 17.34 -7.40 -5.49
CA TYR A 87 18.52 -6.54 -5.34
C TYR A 87 18.83 -6.06 -3.90
N PRO A 88 19.84 -6.66 -3.24
CA PRO A 88 20.41 -6.19 -1.98
C PRO A 88 20.94 -4.75 -2.09
N ALA A 89 20.92 -4.01 -0.98
CA ALA A 89 21.31 -2.59 -0.94
C ALA A 89 22.75 -2.33 -1.44
N THR A 90 23.67 -3.27 -1.25
CA THR A 90 25.08 -3.18 -1.70
C THR A 90 25.22 -3.22 -3.22
N GLU A 91 24.34 -3.91 -3.93
CA GLU A 91 24.40 -3.99 -5.41
C GLU A 91 23.96 -2.67 -6.07
N ARG A 92 23.07 -1.91 -5.40
CA ARG A 92 22.57 -0.60 -5.87
C ARG A 92 23.65 0.48 -5.92
N LEU A 93 24.72 0.33 -5.12
CA LEU A 93 25.83 1.28 -5.08
C LEU A 93 26.65 1.31 -6.38
N SER A 94 26.59 0.24 -7.18
CA SER A 94 27.31 0.15 -8.46
C SER A 94 26.42 0.39 -9.69
N TRP A 95 25.13 0.69 -9.49
CA TRP A 95 24.16 0.80 -10.59
C TRP A 95 24.47 1.88 -11.60
N ALA A 96 24.92 3.06 -11.17
CA ALA A 96 25.27 4.14 -12.10
C ALA A 96 26.39 3.70 -13.06
N GLN A 97 27.35 2.93 -12.55
CA GLN A 97 28.46 2.43 -13.35
C GLN A 97 28.06 1.24 -14.23
N GLN A 98 27.26 0.30 -13.71
CA GLN A 98 26.70 -0.78 -14.51
C GLN A 98 25.83 -0.25 -15.66
N LEU A 99 24.97 0.74 -15.40
CA LEU A 99 24.12 1.36 -16.40
C LEU A 99 24.95 2.07 -17.48
N SER A 100 25.95 2.86 -17.08
CA SER A 100 26.83 3.55 -18.03
C SER A 100 27.60 2.56 -18.92
N GLU A 101 28.11 1.46 -18.36
CA GLU A 101 28.79 0.42 -19.15
C GLU A 101 27.81 -0.30 -20.09
N ALA A 102 26.58 -0.59 -19.63
CA ALA A 102 25.56 -1.26 -20.43
C ALA A 102 25.06 -0.39 -21.59
N GLU A 103 24.80 0.90 -21.35
CA GLU A 103 24.39 1.86 -22.37
C GLU A 103 25.48 2.04 -23.43
N ALA A 104 26.74 2.15 -23.01
CA ALA A 104 27.87 2.26 -23.94
C ALA A 104 28.01 0.99 -24.81
N TYR A 105 27.89 -0.19 -24.21
CA TYR A 105 27.92 -1.46 -24.93
C TYR A 105 26.74 -1.60 -25.91
N GLN A 106 25.52 -1.30 -25.47
CA GLN A 106 24.33 -1.36 -26.31
C GLN A 106 24.43 -0.40 -27.50
N ALA A 107 24.93 0.82 -27.30
CA ALA A 107 25.13 1.78 -28.39
C ALA A 107 26.15 1.28 -29.43
N TRP A 108 27.20 0.58 -29.00
CA TRP A 108 28.17 -0.04 -29.91
C TRP A 108 27.55 -1.20 -30.71
N VAL A 109 26.74 -2.05 -30.06
CA VAL A 109 25.99 -3.12 -30.73
C VAL A 109 24.99 -2.53 -31.74
N ASP A 110 24.22 -1.51 -31.35
CA ASP A 110 23.23 -0.85 -32.20
C ASP A 110 23.86 -0.14 -33.41
N ALA A 111 25.11 0.30 -33.28
CA ALA A 111 25.92 0.85 -34.38
C ALA A 111 26.49 -0.23 -35.31
N GLY A 112 26.18 -1.51 -35.09
CA GLY A 112 26.67 -2.64 -35.86
C GLY A 112 28.10 -3.05 -35.51
N GLU A 113 28.50 -2.89 -34.25
CA GLU A 113 29.80 -3.34 -33.72
C GLU A 113 31.00 -2.67 -34.41
N GLN A 114 30.84 -1.42 -34.84
CA GLN A 114 31.88 -0.69 -35.55
C GLN A 114 32.93 -0.11 -34.59
N GLY A 115 34.21 -0.37 -34.87
CA GLY A 115 35.33 0.13 -34.07
C GLY A 115 35.61 -0.69 -32.82
N ASP A 116 36.37 -0.11 -31.89
CA ASP A 116 36.74 -0.79 -30.64
C ASP A 116 35.54 -0.90 -29.69
N ALA A 117 35.36 -2.08 -29.11
CA ALA A 117 34.32 -2.31 -28.12
C ALA A 117 34.57 -1.45 -26.86
N PRO A 118 33.52 -0.89 -26.24
CA PRO A 118 33.65 -0.10 -25.03
C PRO A 118 34.14 -0.95 -23.86
N ALA A 119 34.85 -0.33 -22.93
CA ALA A 119 35.32 -1.01 -21.72
C ALA A 119 34.16 -1.26 -20.75
N THR A 120 33.95 -2.54 -20.40
CA THR A 120 32.89 -2.97 -19.48
C THR A 120 33.44 -3.73 -18.25
N PRO A 121 34.41 -3.19 -17.50
CA PRO A 121 35.09 -3.94 -16.43
C PRO A 121 34.15 -4.41 -15.32
N THR A 122 33.11 -3.63 -15.00
CA THR A 122 32.12 -4.00 -13.97
C THR A 122 31.22 -5.12 -14.48
N LEU A 123 30.67 -4.99 -15.69
CA LEU A 123 29.82 -6.03 -16.28
C LEU A 123 30.61 -7.32 -16.51
N SER A 124 31.86 -7.22 -16.97
CA SER A 124 32.75 -8.37 -17.16
C SER A 124 33.07 -9.09 -15.85
N ALA A 125 33.28 -8.36 -14.75
CA ALA A 125 33.49 -8.95 -13.44
C ALA A 125 32.23 -9.67 -12.92
N ILE A 126 31.04 -9.08 -13.11
CA ILE A 126 29.75 -9.70 -12.79
C ILE A 126 29.56 -10.97 -13.61
N LEU A 127 29.78 -10.89 -14.92
CA LEU A 127 29.60 -12.01 -15.83
C LEU A 127 30.56 -13.16 -15.50
N SER A 128 31.82 -12.84 -15.19
CA SER A 128 32.81 -13.81 -14.71
C SER A 128 32.34 -14.54 -13.44
N GLY A 129 31.75 -13.81 -12.49
CA GLY A 129 31.19 -14.40 -11.28
C GLY A 129 29.95 -15.27 -11.51
N ARG A 130 29.08 -14.90 -12.47
CA ARG A 130 27.82 -15.60 -12.75
C ARG A 130 27.98 -16.83 -13.64
N ASN A 131 28.86 -16.75 -14.63
CA ASN A 131 29.00 -17.80 -15.64
C ASN A 131 29.80 -19.01 -15.18
N GLY A 132 30.61 -18.89 -14.13
CA GLY A 132 31.42 -20.00 -13.65
C GLY A 132 32.20 -20.68 -14.79
N SER A 133 32.16 -22.00 -14.85
CA SER A 133 32.77 -22.82 -15.92
C SER A 133 31.88 -23.05 -17.14
N ASP A 134 30.60 -22.70 -17.08
CA ASP A 134 29.57 -23.25 -17.96
C ASP A 134 28.99 -22.21 -18.94
N GLY A 135 29.24 -20.91 -18.67
CA GLY A 135 29.08 -19.81 -19.64
C GLY A 135 27.70 -19.70 -20.28
N THR A 136 26.67 -19.32 -19.52
CA THR A 136 25.27 -19.31 -20.02
C THR A 136 24.68 -17.93 -20.26
N GLU A 137 25.17 -16.87 -19.61
CA GLU A 137 24.78 -15.47 -19.81
C GLU A 137 25.82 -14.79 -20.72
N THR A 138 25.40 -14.02 -21.73
CA THR A 138 26.35 -13.21 -22.52
C THR A 138 26.47 -11.78 -21.96
N LEU A 139 27.50 -11.05 -22.40
CA LEU A 139 27.62 -9.62 -22.06
C LEU A 139 26.42 -8.81 -22.60
N ALA A 140 25.88 -9.19 -23.75
CA ALA A 140 24.67 -8.59 -24.32
C ALA A 140 23.43 -8.88 -23.47
N ASP A 141 23.25 -10.12 -23.02
CA ASP A 141 22.14 -10.48 -22.12
C ASP A 141 22.19 -9.67 -20.81
N LEU A 142 23.40 -9.57 -20.24
CA LEU A 142 23.63 -8.80 -19.01
C LEU A 142 23.37 -7.29 -19.22
N ALA A 143 23.87 -6.71 -20.32
CA ALA A 143 23.66 -5.29 -20.63
C ALA A 143 22.17 -4.95 -20.79
N VAL A 144 21.42 -5.76 -21.56
CA VAL A 144 19.97 -5.61 -21.72
C VAL A 144 19.25 -5.74 -20.38
N ALA A 145 19.63 -6.72 -19.55
CA ALA A 145 19.04 -6.90 -18.23
C ALA A 145 19.29 -5.68 -17.31
N VAL A 146 20.49 -5.10 -17.33
CA VAL A 146 20.82 -3.89 -16.56
C VAL A 146 19.99 -2.69 -17.03
N ILE A 147 19.91 -2.45 -18.34
CA ILE A 147 19.12 -1.33 -18.91
C ILE A 147 17.64 -1.47 -18.57
N ASN A 148 17.05 -2.65 -18.77
CA ASN A 148 15.64 -2.91 -18.47
C ASN A 148 15.33 -2.70 -16.98
N ARG A 149 16.25 -3.10 -16.10
CA ARG A 149 16.11 -2.87 -14.65
C ARG A 149 16.21 -1.40 -14.28
N ALA A 150 17.14 -0.65 -14.88
CA ALA A 150 17.24 0.79 -14.68
C ALA A 150 15.97 1.51 -15.13
N ALA A 151 15.42 1.14 -16.30
CA ALA A 151 14.15 1.67 -16.79
C ALA A 151 12.99 1.37 -15.83
N ALA A 152 12.88 0.14 -15.31
CA ALA A 152 11.86 -0.23 -14.33
C ALA A 152 11.99 0.58 -13.02
N PHE A 153 13.22 0.88 -12.58
CA PHE A 153 13.45 1.70 -11.39
C PHE A 153 13.10 3.19 -11.62
N ILE A 154 13.37 3.72 -12.81
CA ILE A 154 12.96 5.08 -13.20
C ILE A 154 11.43 5.16 -13.28
N GLN A 155 10.78 4.16 -13.88
CA GLN A 155 9.31 4.07 -13.92
C GLN A 155 8.72 4.02 -12.50
N TRP A 156 9.40 3.35 -11.57
CA TRP A 156 9.00 3.32 -10.17
C TRP A 156 9.00 4.70 -9.47
N GLN A 157 9.79 5.67 -9.96
CA GLN A 157 9.74 7.05 -9.44
C GLN A 157 8.38 7.71 -9.71
N GLN A 158 7.76 7.42 -10.86
CA GLN A 158 6.40 7.87 -11.16
C GLN A 158 5.40 7.32 -10.14
N TYR A 159 5.54 6.05 -9.77
CA TYR A 159 4.72 5.37 -8.76
C TYR A 159 4.94 5.89 -7.35
N THR A 160 6.16 6.33 -7.02
CA THR A 160 6.44 7.04 -5.77
C THR A 160 5.67 8.36 -5.69
N GLY A 161 5.65 9.11 -6.80
CA GLY A 161 4.83 10.33 -6.92
C GLY A 161 3.32 10.06 -6.80
N LEU A 162 2.83 8.97 -7.39
CA LEU A 162 1.43 8.55 -7.25
C LEU A 162 1.06 8.26 -5.79
N ARG A 163 1.91 7.53 -5.07
CA ARG A 163 1.66 7.22 -3.65
C ARG A 163 1.61 8.50 -2.81
N GLN A 164 2.47 9.49 -3.07
CA GLN A 164 2.39 10.79 -2.39
C GLN A 164 1.10 11.54 -2.72
N ARG A 165 0.67 11.53 -3.99
CA ARG A 165 -0.62 12.10 -4.39
C ARG A 165 -1.79 11.43 -3.66
N GLY A 166 -1.75 10.10 -3.54
CA GLY A 166 -2.74 9.33 -2.78
C GLY A 166 -2.76 9.71 -1.30
N GLU A 167 -1.58 9.83 -0.67
CA GLU A 167 -1.48 10.30 0.72
C GLU A 167 -2.10 11.68 0.90
N TRP A 168 -1.82 12.63 0.01
CA TRP A 168 -2.44 13.97 0.07
C TRP A 168 -3.96 13.91 -0.11
N ALA A 169 -4.46 13.08 -1.02
CA ALA A 169 -5.90 12.90 -1.21
C ALA A 169 -6.58 12.30 0.03
N ILE A 170 -5.96 11.31 0.68
CA ILE A 170 -6.45 10.73 1.95
C ILE A 170 -6.47 11.79 3.05
N GLN A 171 -5.41 12.60 3.17
CA GLN A 171 -5.37 13.66 4.19
C GLN A 171 -6.41 14.76 3.92
N ALA A 172 -6.66 15.09 2.65
CA ALA A 172 -7.64 16.08 2.24
C ALA A 172 -9.09 15.59 2.32
N ALA A 173 -9.35 14.29 2.46
CA ALA A 173 -10.70 13.74 2.55
C ALA A 173 -11.48 14.33 3.75
N GLU A 174 -12.74 14.69 3.51
CA GLU A 174 -13.66 15.22 4.50
C GLU A 174 -14.56 14.12 5.07
N THR A 175 -14.70 13.01 4.36
CA THR A 175 -15.50 11.86 4.79
C THR A 175 -14.71 10.54 4.86
N PRO A 176 -15.16 9.57 5.70
CA PRO A 176 -14.57 8.24 5.73
C PRO A 176 -14.58 7.53 4.37
N ASP A 177 -15.64 7.74 3.58
CA ASP A 177 -15.79 7.09 2.28
C ASP A 177 -14.88 7.70 1.22
N GLU A 178 -14.68 9.03 1.22
CA GLU A 178 -13.66 9.68 0.40
C GLU A 178 -12.25 9.16 0.72
N ALA A 179 -11.91 9.03 2.00
CA ALA A 179 -10.61 8.49 2.40
C ALA A 179 -10.41 7.05 1.89
N ARG A 180 -11.45 6.19 2.01
CA ARG A 180 -11.42 4.79 1.55
C ARG A 180 -11.43 4.66 0.03
N ALA A 181 -11.98 5.63 -0.69
CA ALA A 181 -12.02 5.62 -2.15
C ALA A 181 -10.62 5.80 -2.78
N VAL A 182 -9.66 6.37 -2.05
CA VAL A 182 -8.28 6.51 -2.51
C VAL A 182 -7.56 5.17 -2.38
N THR A 183 -7.43 4.46 -3.50
CA THR A 183 -6.74 3.17 -3.55
C THR A 183 -5.54 3.20 -4.50
N TRP A 184 -4.63 2.24 -4.35
CA TRP A 184 -3.54 2.07 -5.30
C TRP A 184 -4.07 1.85 -6.73
N GLN A 185 -5.09 1.01 -6.88
CA GLN A 185 -5.69 0.69 -8.18
C GLN A 185 -6.30 1.92 -8.88
N THR A 186 -6.96 2.80 -8.14
CA THR A 186 -7.52 4.03 -8.72
C THR A 186 -6.42 4.99 -9.18
N LEU A 187 -5.30 5.08 -8.45
CA LEU A 187 -4.20 5.99 -8.79
C LEU A 187 -3.43 5.58 -10.04
N ILE A 188 -3.26 4.27 -10.27
CA ILE A 188 -2.55 3.76 -11.44
C ILE A 188 -3.38 3.81 -12.72
N GLN A 189 -4.71 3.81 -12.63
CA GLN A 189 -5.60 3.97 -13.78
C GLN A 189 -5.48 5.36 -14.41
N ASP A 190 -5.16 6.39 -13.62
CA ASP A 190 -5.02 7.77 -14.10
C ASP A 190 -3.83 7.99 -15.05
N ILE A 191 -2.92 7.01 -15.17
CA ILE A 191 -1.67 7.14 -15.94
C ILE A 191 -1.51 6.06 -17.03
N GLN A 192 -2.52 5.21 -17.23
CA GLN A 192 -2.60 4.21 -18.29
C GLN A 192 -3.48 4.73 -19.44
#